data_AF-A0A0B1SMR2-F1
#
_entry.id   AF-A0A0B1SMR2-F1
#
_cell.length_a   1.000
_cell.length_b   1.000
_cell.length_c   1.000
_cell.angle_alpha   90.00
_cell.angle_beta   90.00
_cell.angle_gamma   90.00
#
_symmetry.space_group_name_H-M   'P 1'
#
loop_
_entity.id
_entity.type
_entity.pdbx_description
1 polymer ?
#
loop_
_entity_poly.entity_id
_entity_poly.type
_entity_poly.pdbx_seq_one_letter_code
_entity_poly.pdbx_strand_id
1 'polypeptide(L)'
;MGCSTQFVTEMFSSPTTTYQKYTIMGTDAMGMKFQRTFFYTLPGKTDSAPQCVSGTRNQYGECGCDNKHTGDYCSDRVCLNGGTSSLGTCVCVNGFYGDFCENALSDATTSTTTTNPGQ
;
A
#
# COMPACT_ATOMS: atom_id res chain seq x y z
N MET A 1 -2.55 -18.57 17.27
CA MET A 1 -2.47 -17.73 16.06
C MET A 1 -3.87 -17.62 15.50
N GLY A 2 -4.49 -16.45 15.60
CA GLY A 2 -5.86 -16.22 15.13
C GLY A 2 -5.83 -15.80 13.66
N CYS A 3 -6.49 -16.56 12.79
CA CYS A 3 -6.66 -16.16 11.40
C CYS A 3 -7.63 -14.98 11.32
N SER A 4 -7.26 -13.91 10.63
CA SER A 4 -8.20 -12.89 10.17
C SER A 4 -8.79 -13.37 8.86
N THR A 5 -10.06 -13.78 8.86
CA THR A 5 -10.76 -14.17 7.63
C THR A 5 -11.45 -12.96 7.01
N GLN A 6 -11.42 -12.86 5.68
CA GLN A 6 -12.21 -11.87 4.94
C GLN A 6 -13.70 -12.17 5.14
N PHE A 7 -14.49 -11.14 5.46
CA PHE A 7 -15.95 -11.24 5.45
C PHE A 7 -16.46 -10.77 4.10
N VAL A 8 -17.15 -11.64 3.37
CA VAL A 8 -17.74 -11.34 2.06
C VAL A 8 -19.24 -11.24 2.24
N THR A 9 -19.80 -10.07 1.96
CA THR A 9 -21.27 -9.88 1.94
C THR A 9 -21.84 -10.42 0.63
N GLU A 10 -23.16 -10.61 0.60
CA GLU A 10 -23.85 -10.67 -0.68
C GLU A 10 -23.64 -9.38 -1.49
N MET A 11 -23.79 -9.48 -2.81
CA MET A 11 -23.72 -8.32 -3.68
C MET A 11 -24.89 -7.39 -3.39
N PHE A 12 -24.61 -6.11 -3.20
CA PHE A 12 -25.63 -5.07 -3.02
C PHE A 12 -25.34 -3.89 -3.93
N SER A 13 -26.37 -3.09 -4.21
CA SER A 13 -26.21 -1.87 -5.00
C SER A 13 -25.70 -0.73 -4.11
N SER A 14 -24.47 -0.26 -4.38
CA SER A 14 -23.92 0.93 -3.74
C SER A 14 -24.73 2.18 -4.13
N PRO A 15 -24.99 3.11 -3.19
CA PRO A 15 -25.42 4.46 -3.54
C PRO A 15 -24.43 5.13 -4.50
N THR A 16 -24.93 6.01 -5.38
CA THR A 16 -24.11 6.71 -6.40
C THR A 16 -23.46 8.00 -5.89
N THR A 17 -23.40 8.21 -4.57
CA THR A 17 -22.71 9.38 -4.01
C THR A 17 -21.20 9.26 -4.25
N THR A 18 -20.43 10.32 -4.04
CA THR A 18 -18.95 10.23 -4.17
C THR A 18 -18.32 9.56 -2.96
N TYR A 19 -18.84 9.80 -1.75
CA TYR A 19 -18.33 9.21 -0.51
C TYR A 19 -19.42 8.36 0.16
N GLN A 20 -19.08 7.11 0.50
CA GLN A 20 -19.93 6.17 1.20
C GLN A 20 -19.25 5.71 2.48
N LYS A 21 -20.05 5.55 3.53
CA LYS A 21 -19.63 4.92 4.78
C LYS A 21 -20.47 3.66 4.98
N TYR A 22 -19.83 2.50 4.92
CA TYR A 22 -20.46 1.21 5.22
C TYR A 22 -20.18 0.83 6.66
N THR A 23 -21.22 0.53 7.42
CA THR A 23 -21.11 0.01 8.79
C THR A 23 -21.67 -1.40 8.81
N ILE A 24 -20.79 -2.39 9.02
CA ILE A 24 -21.18 -3.79 9.14
C ILE A 24 -21.13 -4.16 10.62
N MET A 25 -22.25 -4.66 11.14
CA MET A 25 -22.37 -5.19 12.48
C MET A 25 -22.67 -6.69 12.41
N GLY A 26 -22.11 -7.46 13.32
CA GLY A 26 -22.32 -8.91 13.35
C GLY A 26 -21.94 -9.52 14.68
N THR A 27 -22.04 -10.85 14.75
CA THR A 27 -21.59 -11.65 15.89
C THR A 27 -20.67 -12.73 15.36
N ASP A 28 -19.53 -12.96 16.01
CA ASP A 28 -18.60 -14.02 15.61
C ASP A 28 -19.04 -15.42 16.09
N ALA A 29 -18.26 -16.44 15.75
CA ALA A 29 -18.54 -17.84 16.12
C ALA A 29 -18.54 -18.09 17.65
N MET A 30 -18.00 -17.16 18.44
CA MET A 30 -17.96 -17.23 19.90
C MET A 30 -19.08 -16.41 20.57
N GLY A 31 -19.94 -15.74 19.79
CA GLY A 31 -21.00 -14.89 20.31
C GLY A 31 -20.59 -13.46 20.60
N MET A 32 -19.38 -13.03 20.23
CA MET A 32 -18.93 -11.64 20.43
C MET A 32 -19.45 -10.74 19.31
N LYS A 33 -20.06 -9.61 19.71
CA LYS A 33 -20.52 -8.59 18.76
C LYS A 33 -19.33 -7.83 18.20
N PHE A 34 -19.35 -7.57 16.89
CA PHE A 34 -18.36 -6.73 16.23
C PHE A 34 -19.04 -5.66 15.36
N GLN A 35 -18.31 -4.57 15.12
CA GLN A 35 -18.65 -3.56 14.13
C GLN A 35 -17.41 -3.23 13.30
N ARG A 36 -17.54 -3.18 11.98
CA ARG A 36 -16.52 -2.71 11.05
C ARG A 36 -17.07 -1.55 10.24
N THR A 37 -16.25 -0.53 10.06
CA THR A 37 -16.58 0.65 9.27
C THR A 37 -15.64 0.74 8.09
N PHE A 38 -16.19 0.86 6.89
CA PHE A 38 -15.44 1.03 5.65
C PHE A 38 -15.85 2.34 5.00
N PHE A 39 -14.88 3.07 4.48
CA PHE A 39 -15.11 4.25 3.67
C PHE A 39 -14.79 3.88 2.23
N TYR A 40 -15.74 4.15 1.34
CA TYR A 40 -15.57 3.89 -0.08
C TYR A 40 -15.83 5.17 -0.85
N THR A 41 -14.94 5.48 -1.78
CA THR A 41 -15.09 6.64 -2.65
C THR A 41 -15.38 6.15 -4.05
N LEU A 42 -16.57 6.45 -4.57
CA LEU A 42 -16.88 6.28 -5.97
C LEU A 42 -16.36 7.52 -6.72
N PRO A 43 -15.29 7.41 -7.52
CA PRO A 43 -14.95 8.48 -8.43
C PRO A 43 -16.12 8.73 -9.38
N GLY A 44 -16.41 10.00 -9.68
CA GLY A 44 -17.52 10.36 -10.57
C GLY A 44 -17.43 9.62 -11.91
N LYS A 45 -18.57 9.43 -12.58
CA LYS A 45 -18.76 8.60 -13.78
C LYS A 45 -17.76 8.82 -14.94
N THR A 46 -16.97 9.88 -14.91
CA THR A 46 -15.88 10.17 -15.86
C THR A 46 -14.54 9.48 -15.54
N ASP A 47 -14.36 8.99 -14.31
CA ASP A 47 -13.16 8.28 -13.81
C ASP A 47 -13.52 6.84 -13.38
N SER A 48 -14.42 6.20 -14.13
CA SER A 48 -15.10 4.93 -13.79
C SER A 48 -14.22 3.68 -13.64
N ALA A 49 -12.91 3.82 -13.48
CA ALA A 49 -12.05 2.72 -13.12
C ALA A 49 -11.09 3.18 -12.01
N PRO A 50 -11.11 2.54 -10.82
CA PRO A 50 -9.92 2.34 -10.01
C PRO A 50 -8.80 1.91 -10.96
N GLN A 51 -7.94 2.84 -11.38
CA GLN A 51 -6.77 2.46 -12.15
C GLN A 51 -5.89 1.76 -11.13
N CYS A 52 -5.89 0.42 -11.13
CA CYS A 52 -4.92 -0.34 -10.36
C CYS A 52 -3.54 0.07 -10.90
N VAL A 53 -2.87 0.99 -10.22
CA VAL A 53 -1.68 1.68 -10.73
C VAL A 53 -0.55 0.68 -10.93
N SER A 54 -0.41 -0.26 -10.00
CA SER A 54 0.60 -1.32 -10.04
C SER A 54 0.01 -2.64 -9.54
N GLY A 55 -0.95 -3.16 -10.30
CA GLY A 55 -1.65 -4.40 -9.97
C GLY A 55 -2.68 -4.80 -11.02
N THR A 56 -3.46 -5.82 -10.69
CA THR A 56 -4.56 -6.30 -11.55
C THR A 56 -5.89 -6.26 -10.82
N ARG A 57 -6.95 -5.86 -11.52
CA ARG A 57 -8.30 -5.82 -10.96
C ARG A 57 -8.93 -7.21 -11.02
N ASN A 58 -9.47 -7.68 -9.90
CA ASN A 58 -10.23 -8.93 -9.86
C ASN A 58 -11.69 -8.73 -10.33
N GLN A 59 -12.46 -9.83 -10.42
CA GLN A 59 -13.87 -9.79 -10.85
C GLN A 59 -14.80 -9.00 -9.91
N TYR A 60 -14.40 -8.79 -8.65
CA TYR A 60 -15.13 -8.02 -7.65
C TYR A 60 -14.73 -6.54 -7.64
N GLY A 61 -13.72 -6.18 -8.43
CA GLY A 61 -13.26 -4.83 -8.61
C GLY A 61 -12.18 -4.36 -7.66
N GLU A 62 -11.63 -5.25 -6.84
CA GLU A 62 -10.49 -4.99 -5.96
C GLU A 62 -9.18 -5.10 -6.76
N CYS A 63 -8.18 -4.28 -6.40
CA CYS A 63 -6.85 -4.36 -6.97
C CYS A 63 -5.97 -5.37 -6.21
N GLY A 64 -5.52 -6.41 -6.89
CA GLY A 64 -4.42 -7.26 -6.42
C GLY A 64 -3.09 -6.63 -6.81
N CYS A 65 -2.39 -6.06 -5.82
CA CYS A 65 -1.13 -5.36 -6.03
C CYS A 65 0.04 -6.32 -6.30
N ASP A 66 1.07 -5.81 -6.97
CA ASP A 66 2.37 -6.48 -7.00
C ASP A 66 3.05 -6.48 -5.61
N ASN A 67 4.25 -7.06 -5.52
CA ASN A 67 4.97 -7.17 -4.25
C ASN A 67 5.60 -5.85 -3.75
N LYS A 68 5.50 -4.76 -4.51
CA LYS A 68 6.11 -3.46 -4.19
C LYS A 68 5.08 -2.38 -3.89
N HIS A 69 3.79 -2.63 -4.11
CA HIS A 69 2.72 -1.66 -3.93
C HIS A 69 1.62 -2.16 -3.00
N THR A 70 0.87 -1.22 -2.44
CA THR A 70 -0.24 -1.45 -1.51
C THR A 70 -1.30 -0.35 -1.65
N GLY A 71 -2.36 -0.45 -0.85
CA GLY A 71 -3.52 0.45 -0.88
C GLY A 71 -4.57 0.01 -1.90
N ASP A 72 -5.76 0.62 -1.81
CA ASP A 72 -6.95 0.21 -2.58
C ASP A 72 -6.75 0.29 -4.11
N TYR A 73 -5.80 1.12 -4.55
CA TYR A 73 -5.47 1.36 -5.96
C TYR A 73 -4.05 0.91 -6.34
N CYS A 74 -3.33 0.24 -5.43
CA CYS A 74 -1.92 -0.11 -5.61
C CYS A 74 -1.03 1.10 -5.98
N SER A 75 -1.36 2.27 -5.45
CA SER A 75 -0.63 3.52 -5.66
C SER A 75 0.44 3.76 -4.60
N ASP A 76 0.29 3.16 -3.42
CA ASP A 76 1.20 3.36 -2.30
C ASP A 76 2.37 2.40 -2.40
N ARG A 77 3.59 2.91 -2.24
CA ARG A 77 4.80 2.08 -2.29
C ARG A 77 5.03 1.37 -0.95
N VAL A 78 5.51 0.14 -1.03
CA VAL A 78 6.04 -0.62 0.11
C VAL A 78 7.51 -0.25 0.28
N CYS A 79 7.82 0.48 1.35
CA CYS A 79 9.16 0.97 1.62
C CYS A 79 10.04 -0.12 2.26
N LEU A 80 11.25 -0.30 1.72
CA LEU A 80 12.24 -1.27 2.18
C LEU A 80 13.25 -0.62 3.12
N ASN A 81 14.11 -1.44 3.73
CA ASN A 81 15.26 -1.00 4.54
C ASN A 81 14.92 0.03 5.64
N GLY A 82 13.74 -0.08 6.24
CA GLY A 82 13.29 0.82 7.32
C GLY A 82 12.75 2.18 6.85
N GLY A 83 12.57 2.38 5.53
CA GLY A 83 11.88 3.54 5.00
C GLY A 83 10.42 3.61 5.47
N THR A 84 9.88 4.83 5.57
CA THR A 84 8.49 5.07 5.98
C THR A 84 7.69 5.61 4.80
N SER A 85 6.46 5.13 4.63
CA SER A 85 5.55 5.65 3.61
C SER A 85 4.97 7.01 4.04
N SER A 86 5.03 7.98 3.14
CA SER A 86 4.44 9.31 3.29
C SER A 86 3.86 9.76 1.95
N LEU A 87 2.54 10.00 1.92
CA LEU A 87 1.81 10.47 0.72
C LEU A 87 2.09 9.61 -0.53
N GLY A 88 2.12 8.28 -0.38
CA GLY A 88 2.35 7.33 -1.49
C GLY A 88 3.82 7.21 -1.95
N THR A 89 4.76 7.87 -1.26
CA THR A 89 6.20 7.81 -1.55
C THR A 89 6.98 7.33 -0.34
N CYS A 90 8.16 6.76 -0.56
CA CYS A 90 9.04 6.31 0.53
C CYS A 90 10.00 7.40 0.99
N VAL A 91 10.00 7.63 2.30
CA VAL A 91 11.01 8.43 3.00
C VAL A 91 12.08 7.49 3.52
N CYS A 92 13.25 7.50 2.87
CA CYS A 92 14.35 6.61 3.20
C CYS A 92 15.16 7.08 4.42
N VAL A 93 15.67 6.13 5.18
CA VAL A 93 16.63 6.40 6.26
C VAL A 93 18.01 6.71 5.67
N ASN A 94 18.87 7.36 6.47
CA ASN A 94 20.24 7.69 6.06
C ASN A 94 20.97 6.44 5.57
N GLY A 95 21.67 6.57 4.44
CA GLY A 95 22.39 5.45 3.82
C GLY A 95 21.57 4.64 2.81
N PHE A 96 20.26 4.87 2.67
CA PHE A 96 19.42 4.20 1.67
C PHE A 96 18.73 5.18 0.72
N TYR A 97 18.47 4.73 -0.52
CA TYR A 97 17.84 5.52 -1.57
C TYR A 97 17.12 4.63 -2.60
N GLY A 98 16.44 5.28 -3.55
CA GLY A 98 15.55 4.63 -4.53
C GLY A 98 14.09 4.84 -4.19
N ASP A 99 13.20 4.55 -5.14
CA ASP A 99 11.75 4.77 -4.99
C ASP A 99 11.14 3.95 -3.85
N PHE A 100 11.77 2.82 -3.53
CA PHE A 100 11.36 1.90 -2.46
C PHE A 100 12.44 1.81 -1.37
N CYS A 101 13.43 2.70 -1.35
CA CYS A 101 14.60 2.62 -0.46
C CYS A 101 15.40 1.31 -0.60
N GLU A 102 15.40 0.72 -1.80
CA GLU A 102 15.99 -0.59 -2.08
C GLU A 102 17.52 -0.57 -2.20
N ASN A 103 18.10 0.60 -2.47
CA ASN A 103 19.54 0.75 -2.70
C ASN A 103 20.23 1.27 -1.43
N ALA A 104 21.41 0.72 -1.14
CA ALA A 104 22.28 1.24 -0.09
C ALA A 104 23.41 2.06 -0.72
N LEU A 105 23.73 3.20 -0.11
CA LEU A 105 25.01 3.86 -0.32
C LEU A 105 26.07 2.92 0.24
N SER A 106 26.70 2.11 -0.61
CA SER A 106 27.94 1.46 -0.21
C SER A 106 28.91 2.58 0.11
N ASP A 107 29.45 2.60 1.33
CA ASP A 107 30.63 3.42 1.64
C ASP A 107 31.59 3.20 0.48
N ALA A 108 31.89 4.26 -0.25
CA ALA A 108 32.92 4.21 -1.27
C ALA A 108 34.17 3.75 -0.51
N THR A 109 34.51 2.47 -0.66
CA THR A 109 35.76 1.92 -0.15
C THR A 109 36.81 2.91 -0.56
N THR A 110 37.41 3.52 0.46
CA THR A 110 38.61 4.31 0.43
C THR A 110 39.39 4.08 -0.86
N SER A 111 39.21 4.96 -1.86
CA SER A 111 40.22 5.13 -2.90
C SER A 111 41.42 5.78 -2.23
N THR A 112 42.19 4.99 -1.49
CA THR A 112 43.57 5.29 -1.16
C THR A 112 44.36 5.26 -2.46
N THR A 113 44.23 6.32 -3.24
CA THR A 113 45.23 6.76 -4.19
C THR A 113 45.76 8.10 -3.69
N THR A 114 46.45 8.05 -2.55
CA THR A 114 47.45 9.06 -2.21
C THR A 114 48.72 8.73 -2.99
N THR A 115 48.70 8.99 -4.30
CA THR A 115 49.93 9.03 -5.10
C THR A 115 50.49 10.44 -5.02
N ASN A 116 51.44 10.65 -4.11
CA ASN A 116 52.70 11.36 -4.37
C ASN A 116 53.57 11.42 -3.11
N PRO A 117 54.72 10.71 -3.06
CA PRO A 117 55.84 11.14 -2.24
C PRO A 117 56.54 12.28 -2.98
N GLY A 118 56.39 13.49 -2.47
CA GLY A 118 57.36 14.54 -2.71
C GLY A 118 58.56 14.33 -1.78
N GLN A 119 59.55 13.57 -2.24
CA GLN A 119 60.98 13.75 -1.93
C GLN A 119 61.83 12.84 -2.83
#